data_AF-A0A658NKW6-F1
#
_entry.id   AF-A0A658NKW6-F1
#
_cell.length_a   1.000
_cell.length_b   1.000
_cell.length_c   1.000
_cell.angle_alpha   90.00
_cell.angle_beta   90.00
_cell.angle_gamma   90.00
#
_symmetry.space_group_name_H-M   'P 1'
#
loop_
_entity.id
_entity.type
_entity.pdbx_description
1 polymer ?
#
loop_
_entity_poly.entity_id
_entity_poly.type
_entity_poly.pdbx_seq_one_letter_code
_entity_poly.pdbx_strand_id
1 'polypeptide(L)' 'TDPVVIMHVVHGDECLMGRQSRFAPGMYSCLAGFVEAGETLEDAVRREVFEEAGLRTGRVSYLASQPWPFPSSLMIGC' A
#
# COMPACT_ATOMS: atom_id res chain seq x y z
N THR A 1 -9.71 14.36 3.79
CA THR A 1 -9.50 13.10 3.07
C THR A 1 -8.02 12.88 2.96
N ASP A 2 -7.53 11.87 3.67
CA ASP A 2 -6.09 11.60 3.75
C ASP A 2 -5.70 10.63 2.62
N PRO A 3 -4.67 10.94 1.81
CA PRO A 3 -4.19 10.05 0.76
C PRO A 3 -3.50 8.82 1.35
N VAL A 4 -3.92 7.64 0.92
CA VAL A 4 -3.37 6.35 1.34
C VAL A 4 -3.05 5.55 0.10
N VAL A 5 -1.80 5.09 -0.03
CA VAL A 5 -1.42 4.13 -1.08
C VAL A 5 -1.73 2.72 -0.59
N ILE A 6 -2.26 1.88 -1.46
CA ILE A 6 -2.39 0.44 -1.27
C ILE A 6 -1.78 -0.25 -2.48
N MET A 7 -0.77 -1.10 -2.24
CA MET A 7 0.15 -1.52 -3.31
C MET A 7 0.18 -3.04 -3.50
N HIS A 8 -0.08 -3.45 -4.74
CA HIS A 8 0.03 -4.84 -5.17
C HIS A 8 1.44 -5.13 -5.71
N VAL A 9 2.36 -5.45 -4.79
CA VAL A 9 3.77 -5.71 -5.14
C VAL A 9 3.93 -7.13 -5.70
N VAL A 10 4.41 -7.24 -6.94
CA VAL A 10 4.53 -8.51 -7.68
C VAL A 10 5.98 -8.88 -7.99
N HIS A 11 6.24 -10.19 -8.01
CA HIS A 11 7.50 -10.80 -8.47
C HIS A 11 7.20 -12.06 -9.29
N GLY A 12 7.18 -11.95 -10.62
CA GLY A 12 6.74 -13.05 -11.49
C GLY A 12 5.26 -13.38 -11.21
N ASP A 13 4.99 -14.62 -10.82
CA ASP A 13 3.65 -15.11 -10.48
C ASP A 13 3.33 -14.99 -8.98
N GLU A 14 4.26 -14.44 -8.19
CA GLU A 14 4.11 -14.26 -6.74
C GLU A 14 3.79 -12.81 -6.40
N CYS A 15 3.12 -12.59 -5.26
CA CYS A 15 2.86 -11.25 -4.73
C CYS A 15 3.13 -11.17 -3.22
N LEU A 16 3.49 -9.98 -2.78
CA LEU A 16 3.67 -9.70 -1.35
C LEU A 16 2.31 -9.47 -0.69
N MET A 17 2.10 -10.17 0.41
CA MET A 17 0.90 -10.03 1.23
C MET A 17 1.30 -9.88 2.70
N GLY A 18 0.75 -8.87 3.37
CA GLY A 18 0.98 -8.58 4.78
C GLY A 18 -0.25 -8.88 5.64
N ARG A 19 -0.04 -8.97 6.97
CA ARG A 19 -1.14 -9.01 7.94
C ARG A 19 -0.79 -8.28 9.21
N GLN A 20 -1.78 -7.65 9.80
CA GLN A 20 -1.69 -7.09 11.15
C GLN A 20 -2.30 -8.06 12.16
N SER A 21 -1.85 -7.96 13.42
CA SER A 21 -2.31 -8.84 14.51
C SER A 21 -3.83 -8.80 14.71
N ARG A 22 -4.47 -7.65 14.43
CA ARG A 22 -5.92 -7.45 14.51
C ARG A 22 -6.73 -8.12 13.39
N PHE A 23 -6.09 -8.55 12.29
CA PHE A 23 -6.80 -9.19 11.19
C PHE A 23 -7.24 -10.60 11.58
N ALA A 24 -8.41 -11.00 11.08
CA ALA A 24 -8.93 -12.34 11.26
C ALA A 24 -7.86 -13.41 10.91
N PRO A 25 -7.84 -14.56 11.59
CA PRO A 25 -6.92 -15.65 11.24
C PRO A 25 -7.03 -16.04 9.76
N GLY A 26 -5.89 -16.19 9.10
CA GLY A 26 -5.83 -16.51 7.66
C GLY A 26 -6.05 -15.33 6.71
N MET A 27 -6.40 -14.14 7.21
CA MET A 27 -6.55 -12.95 6.38
C MET A 27 -5.20 -12.26 6.15
N TYR A 28 -4.94 -11.97 4.88
CA TYR A 28 -3.82 -11.18 4.39
C TYR A 28 -4.33 -10.14 3.40
N SER A 29 -3.60 -9.04 3.27
CA SER A 29 -3.93 -7.95 2.36
C SER A 29 -2.67 -7.40 1.70
N CYS A 30 -2.85 -6.63 0.63
CA CYS A 30 -1.82 -5.70 0.17
C CYS A 30 -1.41 -4.78 1.32
N LEU A 31 -0.14 -4.41 1.34
CA LEU A 31 0.37 -3.37 2.23
C LEU A 31 -0.26 -2.02 1.86
N ALA A 32 -0.42 -1.14 2.85
CA ALA A 32 -0.96 0.19 2.66
C ALA A 32 -0.40 1.15 3.70
N GLY A 33 -0.22 2.41 3.32
CA GLY A 33 0.29 3.45 4.21
C GLY A 33 -0.07 4.86 3.74
N PHE A 34 0.03 5.82 4.66
CA PHE A 34 -0.29 7.20 4.38
C PHE A 34 0.81 7.83 3.51
N VAL A 35 0.41 8.72 2.60
CA VAL A 35 1.36 9.56 1.85
C VAL A 35 1.81 10.71 2.75
N GLU A 36 3.11 10.90 2.92
CA GLU A 36 3.65 11.99 3.73
C GLU A 36 3.72 13.31 2.96
N ALA A 37 3.88 14.41 3.69
CA ALA A 37 3.97 15.74 3.10
C ALA A 37 5.22 15.87 2.22
N GLY A 38 5.01 16.15 0.94
CA GLY A 38 6.10 16.29 -0.03
C GLY A 38 6.45 15.01 -0.79
N GLU A 39 5.80 13.88 -0.47
CA GLU A 39 5.97 12.66 -1.24
C GLU A 39 5.13 12.64 -2.51
N THR A 40 5.69 12.03 -3.56
CA THR A 40 4.86 11.51 -4.65
C THR A 40 4.17 10.22 -4.20
N LEU A 41 3.14 9.77 -4.92
CA LEU A 41 2.51 8.48 -4.62
C LEU A 41 3.51 7.33 -4.75
N GLU A 42 4.38 7.41 -5.75
CA GLU A 42 5.38 6.41 -6.03
C GLU A 42 6.47 6.37 -4.96
N ASP A 43 6.83 7.51 -4.36
CA ASP A 43 7.76 7.56 -3.23
C ASP A 43 7.14 6.96 -1.97
N ALA A 44 5.88 7.29 -1.67
CA ALA A 44 5.15 6.70 -0.55
C ALA A 44 5.04 5.17 -0.68
N VAL A 45 4.73 4.65 -1.88
CA VAL A 45 4.72 3.20 -2.15
C VAL A 45 6.09 2.57 -1.87
N ARG A 46 7.18 3.21 -2.33
CA ARG A 46 8.54 2.69 -2.12
C ARG A 46 8.95 2.72 -0.65
N ARG A 47 8.63 3.79 0.07
CA ARG A 47 8.91 3.93 1.50
C ARG A 47 8.16 2.87 2.28
N GLU A 48 6.85 2.78 2.12
CA GLU A 48 6.01 1.86 2.91
C GLU A 48 6.36 0.40 2.68
N VAL A 49 6.62 -0.01 1.43
CA VAL A 49 7.06 -1.39 1.15
C VAL A 49 8.42 -1.68 1.80
N PHE A 50 9.31 -0.70 1.85
CA PHE A 50 10.62 -0.86 2.49
C PHE A 50 10.49 -0.93 4.02
N GLU A 51 9.66 -0.08 4.63
CA GLU A 51 9.45 -0.04 6.08
C GLU A 51 8.79 -1.33 6.60
N GLU A 52 7.75 -1.81 5.94
CA GLU A 52 6.94 -2.95 6.40
C GLU A 52 7.51 -4.31 5.99
N ALA A 53 8.25 -4.39 4.87
CA ALA A 53 8.74 -5.66 4.33
C ALA A 53 10.25 -5.71 4.04
N GLY A 54 10.98 -4.59 4.14
CA GLY A 54 12.41 -4.53 3.82
C GLY A 54 12.72 -4.71 2.33
N LEU A 55 11.71 -4.63 1.46
CA LEU A 55 11.85 -4.87 0.02
C LEU A 55 11.95 -3.54 -0.75
N ARG A 56 12.80 -3.50 -1.77
CA ARG A 56 12.91 -2.37 -2.69
C ARG A 56 12.06 -2.61 -3.93
N THR A 57 11.21 -1.66 -4.29
CA THR A 57 10.34 -1.73 -5.47
C THR A 57 10.84 -0.84 -6.61
N GLY A 58 10.54 -1.26 -7.84
CA GLY A 58 10.96 -0.56 -9.05
C GLY A 58 9.88 0.40 -9.56
N ARG A 59 9.32 0.08 -10.73
CA ARG A 59 8.22 0.85 -11.33
C ARG A 59 6.97 0.73 -10.47
N VAL A 60 6.31 1.86 -10.25
CA VAL A 60 4.99 1.96 -9.61
C VAL A 60 4.01 2.48 -10.67
N SER A 61 2.78 1.98 -10.69
CA SER A 61 1.79 2.37 -11.69
C SER A 61 0.40 2.43 -11.07
N TYR A 62 -0.25 3.58 -11.19
CA TYR A 62 -1.62 3.74 -10.72
C TYR A 62 -2.58 2.80 -11.44
N LEU A 63 -3.48 2.17 -10.68
CA LEU A 63 -4.55 1.32 -11.17
C LEU A 63 -5.93 1.98 -11.00
N ALA A 64 -6.29 2.32 -9.77
CA ALA A 64 -7.62 2.82 -9.43
C ALA A 64 -7.60 3.58 -8.09
N SER A 65 -8.69 4.27 -7.78
CA SER A 65 -8.89 4.89 -6.47
C SER A 65 -10.25 4.52 -5.89
N GLN A 66 -10.32 4.48 -4.55
CA GLN A 66 -11.53 4.12 -3.82
C GLN A 66 -11.64 4.96 -2.54
N PRO A 67 -12.77 5.65 -2.31
CA PRO A 67 -13.03 6.30 -1.03
C PRO A 67 -13.13 5.27 0.10
N TRP A 68 -12.47 5.54 1.23
CA TRP A 68 -12.53 4.70 2.42
C TRP A 68 -12.93 5.54 3.65
N PRO A 69 -14.22 5.47 4.08
CA PRO A 69 -14.79 6.40 5.05
C PRO A 69 -14.53 6.01 6.52
N PHE A 70 -13.31 5.54 6.84
CA PHE A 70 -12.92 5.11 8.19
C PHE A 70 -11.52 5.61 8.57
N PRO A 71 -11.35 6.86 9.06
CA PRO A 71 -12.38 7.89 9.25
C PRO A 71 -12.66 8.73 7.98
N SER A 72 -11.65 9.01 7.13
CA SER A 72 -11.83 9.73 5.86
C SER A 72 -10.56 9.65 5.01
N SER A 73 -10.37 8.56 4.29
CA SER A 73 -9.19 8.33 3.43
C SER A 73 -9.58 8.15 1.96
N LEU A 74 -8.67 8.47 1.06
CA LEU A 74 -8.74 8.09 -0.35
C LEU A 74 -7.67 7.02 -0.60
N MET A 75 -8.12 5.79 -0.84
CA MET A 75 -7.23 4.69 -1.19
C MET A 75 -6.82 4.81 -2.65
N ILE A 76 -5.53 4.69 -2.91
CA ILE A 76 -4.92 4.82 -4.23
C ILE A 76 -4.20 3.51 -4.53
N GLY A 77 -4.82 2.70 -5.39
CA GLY A 77 -4.32 1.39 -5.80
C GLY A 77 -3.17 1.51 -6.79
N CYS A 78 -2.05 0.89 -6.44
CA CYS A 78 -0.78 0.93 -7.16
C CYS A 78 -0.18 -0.46 -7.39
#